data_AF-A0A023F5Y9-F1
#
_entry.id   AF-A0A023F5Y9-F1
#
_cell.length_a   1.000
_cell.length_b   1.000
_cell.length_c   1.000
_cell.angle_alpha   90.00
_cell.angle_beta   90.00
_cell.angle_gamma   90.00
#
_symmetry.space_group_name_H-M   'P 1'
#
loop_
_entity.id
_entity.type
_entity.pdbx_description
1 polymer ?
#
loop_
_entity_poly.entity_id
_entity_poly.type
_entity_poly.pdbx_seq_one_letter_code
_entity_poly.pdbx_strand_id
1 'polypeptide(L)'
;MPKDMRGKMKLSKSVLEMKFMKRSKMKAQAEEEAIEGSTMYSNNISEGMKNAVEKYIFEESYIPFENLIVGRLSFGGMNPEIEKLMTIPQHRPTPVNREMDKDVSDEEMAKYSASLAQTVAKKFSNSSKRQRKKMKFLKPKEE
;
A
#
# COMPACT_ATOMS: atom_id res chain seq x y z
N MET A 1 9.88 16.20 -11.51
CA MET A 1 8.62 15.76 -10.85
C MET A 1 8.24 14.39 -11.38
N PRO A 2 8.16 13.34 -10.55
CA PRO A 2 7.85 11.98 -10.98
C PRO A 2 6.44 11.91 -11.60
N LYS A 3 6.32 11.09 -12.66
CA LYS A 3 5.21 11.10 -13.64
C LYS A 3 3.86 10.63 -13.04
N ASP A 4 3.89 9.98 -11.88
CA ASP A 4 2.78 9.20 -11.30
C ASP A 4 1.85 9.97 -10.33
N MET A 5 2.15 11.23 -10.04
CA MET A 5 1.36 12.04 -9.10
C MET A 5 0.20 12.81 -9.76
N ARG A 6 0.11 12.83 -11.10
CA ARG A 6 -0.83 13.69 -11.85
C ARG A 6 -2.29 13.20 -11.88
N GLY A 7 -2.63 12.14 -11.13
CA GLY A 7 -3.98 11.56 -11.14
C GLY A 7 -4.48 11.01 -9.80
N LYS A 8 -3.79 11.28 -8.68
CA LYS A 8 -4.27 10.82 -7.37
C LYS A 8 -5.40 11.72 -6.90
N MET A 9 -6.60 11.17 -6.73
CA MET A 9 -7.74 11.90 -6.18
C MET A 9 -7.44 12.26 -4.72
N LYS A 10 -7.21 13.54 -4.44
CA LYS A 10 -7.02 14.06 -3.08
C LYS A 10 -8.35 14.57 -2.54
N LEU A 11 -8.60 14.35 -1.25
CA LEU A 11 -9.71 14.98 -0.54
C LEU A 11 -9.51 16.50 -0.49
N SER A 12 -10.61 17.25 -0.39
CA SER A 12 -10.53 18.69 -0.24
C SER A 12 -9.88 19.08 1.10
N LYS A 13 -9.18 20.22 1.12
CA LYS A 13 -8.49 20.73 2.33
C LYS A 13 -9.45 20.89 3.51
N SER A 14 -10.68 21.37 3.24
CA SER A 14 -11.72 21.55 4.26
C SER A 14 -12.17 20.22 4.89
N VAL A 15 -12.32 19.16 4.08
CA VAL A 15 -12.69 17.83 4.60
C VAL A 15 -11.54 17.26 5.43
N LEU A 16 -10.29 17.41 4.97
CA LEU A 16 -9.12 16.88 5.66
C LEU A 16 -8.86 17.55 7.03
N GLU A 17 -9.33 18.78 7.23
CA GLU A 17 -9.22 19.52 8.49
C GLU A 17 -10.26 19.09 9.55
N MET A 18 -11.29 18.35 9.16
CA MET A 18 -12.32 17.88 10.08
C MET A 18 -11.73 16.94 11.15
N LYS A 19 -12.30 16.98 12.37
CA LYS A 19 -11.76 16.25 13.53
C LYS A 19 -11.63 14.74 13.30
N PHE A 20 -12.58 14.14 12.56
CA PHE A 20 -12.54 12.71 12.24
C PHE A 20 -11.45 12.36 11.21
N MET A 21 -10.99 13.33 10.41
CA MET A 21 -9.94 13.16 9.42
C MET A 21 -8.53 13.37 9.96
N LYS A 22 -8.36 13.69 11.26
CA LYS A 22 -7.04 13.96 11.88
C LYS A 22 -6.01 12.86 11.62
N ARG A 23 -6.38 11.58 11.76
CA ARG A 23 -5.46 10.45 11.49
C ARG A 23 -5.06 10.39 10.01
N SER A 24 -6.02 10.53 9.11
CA SER A 24 -5.79 10.53 7.67
C SER A 24 -4.96 11.73 7.22
N LYS A 25 -5.17 12.90 7.83
CA LYS A 25 -4.35 14.11 7.61
C LYS A 25 -2.90 13.86 8.01
N MET A 26 -2.66 13.34 9.22
CA MET A 26 -1.32 13.01 9.69
C MET A 26 -0.62 12.03 8.76
N LYS A 27 -1.33 10.99 8.30
CA LYS A 27 -0.79 10.02 7.34
C LYS A 27 -0.45 10.65 6.00
N ALA A 28 -1.36 11.45 5.44
CA ALA A 28 -1.13 12.14 4.17
C ALA A 28 0.06 13.12 4.24
N GLN A 29 0.19 13.85 5.36
CA GLN A 29 1.33 14.74 5.59
C GLN A 29 2.65 13.98 5.74
N ALA A 30 2.66 12.87 6.49
CA ALA A 30 3.84 12.02 6.61
C ALA A 30 4.28 11.41 5.27
N GLU A 31 3.31 11.01 4.42
CA GLU A 31 3.61 10.55 3.06
C GLU A 31 4.17 11.68 2.18
N GLU A 32 3.61 12.88 2.25
CA GLU A 32 4.12 14.04 1.53
C GLU A 32 5.56 14.39 1.98
N GLU A 33 5.81 14.43 3.29
CA GLU A 33 7.13 14.69 3.88
C GLU A 33 8.15 13.60 3.52
N ALA A 34 7.75 12.33 3.53
CA ALA A 34 8.63 11.23 3.13
C ALA A 34 9.01 11.31 1.64
N ILE A 35 8.05 11.67 0.78
CA ILE A 35 8.30 11.86 -0.66
C ILE A 35 9.19 13.07 -0.88
N GLU A 36 8.90 14.19 -0.22
CA GLU A 36 9.72 15.40 -0.29
C GLU A 36 11.16 15.11 0.18
N GLY A 37 11.34 14.50 1.35
CA GLY A 37 12.64 14.09 1.87
C GLY A 37 13.39 13.17 0.90
N SER A 38 12.72 12.14 0.38
CA SER A 38 13.31 11.24 -0.62
C SER A 38 13.75 11.99 -1.88
N THR A 39 12.93 12.92 -2.39
CA THR A 39 13.29 13.72 -3.57
C THR A 39 14.44 14.69 -3.30
N MET A 40 14.49 15.31 -2.12
CA MET A 40 15.53 16.26 -1.74
C MET A 40 16.91 15.59 -1.64
N TYR A 41 16.99 14.38 -1.07
CA TYR A 41 18.24 13.65 -0.90
C TYR A 41 18.55 12.67 -2.03
N SER A 42 17.68 12.56 -3.05
CA SER A 42 17.85 11.64 -4.17
C SER A 42 19.18 11.78 -4.90
N ASN A 43 19.72 13.00 -5.00
CA ASN A 43 20.99 13.30 -5.66
C ASN A 43 22.22 13.04 -4.78
N ASN A 44 22.05 13.00 -3.45
CA ASN A 44 23.15 12.84 -2.50
C ASN A 44 23.38 11.37 -2.11
N ILE A 45 22.40 10.49 -2.34
CA ILE A 45 22.48 9.07 -2.02
C ILE A 45 22.86 8.29 -3.27
N SER A 46 24.11 7.82 -3.32
CA SER A 46 24.61 6.97 -4.40
C SER A 46 23.96 5.58 -4.38
N GLU A 47 23.85 4.92 -5.53
CA GLU A 47 23.30 3.56 -5.64
C GLU A 47 24.11 2.55 -4.80
N GLY A 48 25.43 2.73 -4.72
CA GLY A 48 26.31 1.95 -3.84
C GLY A 48 26.02 2.12 -2.35
N MET A 49 25.48 3.27 -1.91
CA MET A 49 25.07 3.49 -0.52
C MET A 49 23.72 2.82 -0.21
N LYS A 50 22.81 2.75 -1.19
CA LYS A 50 21.52 2.06 -1.03
C LYS A 50 21.68 0.54 -0.91
N ASN A 51 22.68 0.01 -1.60
CA ASN A 51 23.01 -1.42 -1.62
C ASN A 51 24.16 -1.78 -0.67
N ALA A 52 24.65 -0.82 0.12
CA ALA A 52 25.67 -1.08 1.12
C ALA A 52 25.04 -1.92 2.24
N VAL A 53 25.24 -3.24 2.16
CA VAL A 53 25.03 -4.13 3.29
C VAL A 53 26.23 -3.94 4.20
N GLU A 54 26.01 -3.30 5.35
CA GLU A 54 27.01 -3.23 6.40
C GLU A 54 27.45 -4.66 6.74
N LYS A 55 28.74 -4.97 6.55
CA LYS A 55 29.27 -6.32 6.78
C LYS A 55 29.27 -6.68 8.28
N TYR A 56 29.27 -5.65 9.12
CA TYR A 56 29.31 -5.76 10.57
C TYR A 56 28.33 -4.76 11.16
N ILE A 57 27.54 -5.21 12.13
CA ILE A 57 26.62 -4.38 12.90
C ILE A 57 27.20 -4.33 14.32
N PHE A 58 27.48 -3.12 14.80
CA PHE A 58 27.91 -2.92 16.18
C PHE A 58 26.68 -2.61 17.02
N GLU A 59 26.32 -3.54 17.89
CA GLU A 59 25.22 -3.38 18.83
C GLU A 59 25.82 -3.15 20.23
N GLU A 60 25.50 -2.02 20.87
CA GLU A 60 25.98 -1.71 22.22
C GLU A 60 25.26 -2.52 23.32
N SER A 61 24.15 -3.18 22.96
CA SER A 61 23.32 -3.95 23.89
C SER A 61 23.60 -5.44 23.78
N TYR A 62 23.60 -6.13 24.93
CA TYR A 62 23.73 -7.59 25.00
C TYR A 62 22.38 -8.33 24.88
N ILE A 63 21.27 -7.58 24.90
CA ILE A 63 19.89 -8.09 24.82
C ILE A 63 19.62 -8.97 23.58
N PRO A 64 20.18 -8.70 22.39
CA PRO A 64 19.96 -9.57 21.23
C PRO A 64 20.75 -10.89 21.30
N PHE A 65 21.86 -10.91 22.04
CA PHE A 65 22.76 -12.08 22.13
C PHE A 65 22.36 -13.02 23.26
N GLU A 66 21.80 -12.46 24.33
CA GLU A 66 21.27 -13.21 25.46
C GLU A 66 19.74 -13.22 25.40
N ASN A 67 19.12 -14.40 25.50
CA ASN A 67 17.65 -14.53 25.53
C ASN A 67 17.08 -14.08 26.89
N LEU A 68 17.29 -12.81 27.24
CA LEU A 68 16.89 -12.24 28.53
C LEU A 68 15.37 -12.14 28.63
N ILE A 69 14.86 -12.56 29.77
CA ILE A 69 13.47 -12.33 30.16
C ILE A 69 13.32 -10.94 30.78
N VAL A 70 12.09 -10.43 30.80
CA VAL A 70 11.76 -9.18 31.51
C VAL A 70 12.09 -9.35 33.00
N GLY A 71 12.90 -8.46 33.56
CA GLY A 71 13.39 -8.57 34.95
C GLY A 71 12.32 -8.45 36.04
N ARG A 72 11.10 -8.03 35.69
CA ARG A 72 9.98 -7.95 36.63
C ARG A 72 9.23 -9.27 36.67
N LEU A 73 9.46 -10.04 37.73
CA LEU A 73 8.88 -11.37 37.93
C LEU A 73 7.94 -11.39 39.13
N SER A 74 6.93 -12.24 39.09
CA SER A 74 6.04 -12.52 40.21
C SER A 74 5.70 -14.01 40.22
N PHE A 75 5.56 -14.62 41.40
CA PHE A 75 5.28 -16.04 41.50
C PHE A 75 4.19 -16.27 42.56
N GLY A 76 3.46 -17.37 42.40
CA GLY A 76 2.50 -17.82 43.42
C GLY A 76 1.27 -16.93 43.57
N GLY A 77 0.88 -16.19 42.53
CA GLY A 77 -0.30 -15.32 42.54
C GLY A 77 -0.09 -14.00 43.30
N MET A 78 1.14 -13.65 43.65
CA MET A 78 1.46 -12.43 44.40
C MET A 78 1.21 -11.15 43.56
N ASN A 79 1.29 -11.28 42.23
CA ASN A 79 0.80 -10.29 41.29
C ASN A 79 0.33 -10.95 39.98
N PRO A 80 -0.99 -11.15 39.81
CA PRO A 80 -1.53 -11.85 38.65
C PRO A 80 -1.34 -11.09 37.33
N GLU A 81 -1.22 -9.76 37.37
CA GLU A 81 -0.96 -8.96 36.16
C GLU A 81 0.45 -9.19 35.63
N ILE A 82 1.44 -9.26 36.53
CA ILE A 82 2.83 -9.54 36.17
C ILE A 82 2.95 -10.98 35.66
N GLU A 83 2.32 -11.95 36.31
CA GLU A 83 2.31 -13.34 35.85
C GLU A 83 1.68 -13.49 34.46
N LYS A 84 0.59 -12.76 34.20
CA LYS A 84 0.00 -12.69 32.85
C LYS A 84 0.97 -12.09 31.82
N LEU A 85 1.73 -11.06 32.18
CA LEU A 85 2.74 -10.48 31.29
C LEU A 85 3.92 -11.43 31.05
N MET A 86 4.34 -12.21 32.04
CA MET A 86 5.41 -13.21 31.90
C MET A 86 5.03 -14.36 30.96
N THR A 87 3.75 -14.74 30.92
CA THR A 87 3.28 -15.82 30.02
C THR A 87 3.15 -15.38 28.57
N ILE A 88 3.09 -14.08 28.29
CA ILE A 88 3.06 -13.57 26.91
C ILE A 88 4.45 -13.71 26.30
N PRO A 89 4.61 -14.41 25.16
CA PRO A 89 5.90 -14.49 24.48
C PRO A 89 6.32 -13.08 24.06
N GLN A 90 7.40 -12.57 24.68
CA GLN A 90 7.96 -11.24 24.44
C GLN A 90 8.47 -11.09 23.00
N HIS A 91 8.92 -12.21 22.42
CA HIS A 91 9.35 -12.29 21.05
C HIS A 91 8.37 -13.18 20.28
N ARG A 92 7.22 -12.62 19.91
CA ARG A 92 6.68 -13.02 18.60
C ARG A 92 7.55 -12.25 17.61
N PRO A 93 8.44 -12.90 16.82
CA PRO A 93 8.71 -12.29 15.53
C PRO A 93 7.32 -12.09 14.96
N THR A 94 6.90 -10.84 14.77
CA THR A 94 5.80 -10.60 13.86
C THR A 94 6.26 -11.36 12.62
N PRO A 95 5.57 -12.45 12.19
CA PRO A 95 5.84 -12.92 10.86
C PRO A 95 5.69 -11.65 10.04
N VAL A 96 6.76 -11.24 9.37
CA VAL A 96 6.66 -10.19 8.38
C VAL A 96 5.83 -10.86 7.30
N ASN A 97 4.53 -10.94 7.55
CA ASN A 97 3.53 -11.34 6.59
C ASN A 97 3.56 -10.16 5.66
N ARG A 98 4.45 -10.28 4.67
CA ARG A 98 4.50 -9.43 3.48
C ARG A 98 3.23 -9.62 2.65
N GLU A 99 2.35 -10.52 3.06
CA GLU A 99 0.93 -10.49 2.77
C GLU A 99 0.35 -9.20 3.32
N MET A 100 0.51 -8.12 2.54
CA MET A 100 -0.31 -6.92 2.65
C MET A 100 -1.76 -7.36 2.83
N ASP A 101 -2.46 -6.79 3.81
CA ASP A 101 -3.91 -7.01 3.97
C ASP A 101 -4.58 -6.70 2.63
N LYS A 102 -5.01 -7.75 1.91
CA LYS A 102 -5.71 -7.61 0.64
C LYS A 102 -7.19 -7.48 0.97
N ASP A 103 -7.78 -6.33 0.66
CA ASP A 103 -9.24 -6.12 0.76
C ASP A 103 -10.05 -7.01 -0.20
N VAL A 104 -9.39 -7.62 -1.19
CA VAL A 104 -10.00 -8.47 -2.23
C VAL A 104 -9.17 -9.74 -2.39
N SER A 105 -9.83 -10.89 -2.36
CA SER A 105 -9.16 -12.17 -2.60
C SER A 105 -8.73 -12.33 -4.07
N ASP A 106 -7.65 -13.09 -4.31
CA ASP A 106 -7.14 -13.32 -5.67
C ASP A 106 -8.20 -14.02 -6.56
N GLU A 107 -9.07 -14.86 -5.96
CA GLU A 107 -10.18 -15.51 -6.64
C GLU A 107 -11.26 -14.51 -7.10
N GLU A 108 -11.61 -13.53 -6.26
CA GLU A 108 -12.57 -12.48 -6.62
C GLU A 108 -12.01 -11.59 -7.73
N MET A 109 -10.72 -11.25 -7.66
CA MET A 109 -10.04 -10.46 -8.69
C MET A 109 -9.96 -11.22 -10.03
N ALA A 110 -9.77 -12.54 -10.01
CA ALA A 110 -9.80 -13.36 -11.22
C ALA A 110 -11.20 -13.40 -11.85
N LYS A 111 -12.26 -13.57 -11.05
CA LYS A 111 -13.65 -13.55 -11.51
C LYS A 111 -14.03 -12.18 -12.11
N TYR A 112 -13.63 -11.09 -11.47
CA TYR A 112 -13.85 -9.74 -11.98
C TYR A 112 -13.12 -9.50 -13.31
N SER A 113 -11.85 -9.89 -13.40
CA SER A 113 -11.04 -9.77 -14.61
C SER A 113 -11.66 -10.50 -15.80
N ALA A 114 -12.17 -11.72 -15.58
CA ALA A 114 -12.85 -12.50 -16.61
C ALA A 114 -14.15 -11.83 -17.09
N SER A 115 -14.96 -11.31 -16.17
CA SER A 115 -16.19 -10.56 -16.49
C SER A 115 -15.90 -9.27 -17.26
N LEU A 116 -14.87 -8.53 -16.82
CA LEU A 116 -14.43 -7.29 -17.49
C LEU A 116 -13.96 -7.57 -18.92
N ALA A 117 -13.14 -8.61 -19.13
CA ALA A 117 -12.69 -9.01 -20.46
C ALA A 117 -13.89 -9.31 -21.40
N GLN A 118 -14.90 -10.02 -20.91
CA GLN A 118 -16.11 -10.31 -21.69
C GLN A 118 -16.93 -9.06 -22.03
N THR A 119 -17.10 -8.14 -21.08
CA THR A 119 -17.85 -6.90 -21.31
C THR A 119 -17.11 -5.97 -22.28
N VAL A 120 -15.80 -5.86 -22.17
CA VAL A 120 -14.94 -5.09 -23.08
C VAL A 120 -15.00 -5.70 -24.49
N ALA A 121 -14.86 -7.02 -24.63
CA ALA A 121 -14.96 -7.70 -25.93
C ALA A 121 -16.32 -7.46 -26.61
N LYS A 122 -17.43 -7.46 -25.86
CA LYS A 122 -18.78 -7.16 -26.37
C LYS A 122 -18.93 -5.71 -26.84
N LYS A 123 -18.24 -4.75 -26.21
CA LYS A 123 -18.26 -3.34 -26.65
C LYS A 123 -17.57 -3.16 -27.99
N PHE A 124 -16.43 -3.84 -28.21
CA PHE A 124 -15.66 -3.70 -29.44
C PHE A 124 -16.19 -4.55 -30.61
N SER A 125 -16.81 -5.70 -30.35
CA SER A 125 -17.43 -6.52 -31.41
C SER A 125 -18.62 -5.85 -32.10
N ASN A 126 -19.38 -5.02 -31.37
CA ASN A 126 -20.53 -4.29 -31.92
C ASN A 126 -20.15 -2.97 -32.63
N SER A 127 -18.96 -2.43 -32.36
CA SER A 127 -18.43 -1.23 -33.05
C SER A 127 -18.19 -1.49 -34.54
N SER A 128 -17.61 -2.65 -34.88
CA SER A 128 -17.35 -3.06 -36.28
C SER A 128 -18.63 -3.19 -37.13
N LYS A 129 -19.75 -3.62 -36.52
CA LYS A 129 -21.04 -3.75 -37.22
C LYS A 129 -21.72 -2.40 -37.47
N ARG A 130 -21.55 -1.40 -36.59
CA ARG A 130 -22.12 -0.06 -36.76
C ARG A 130 -21.49 0.72 -37.91
N GLN A 131 -20.20 0.55 -38.18
CA GLN A 131 -19.51 1.22 -39.31
C GLN A 131 -19.88 0.66 -40.69
N ARG A 132 -20.52 -0.52 -40.78
CA ARG A 132 -20.93 -1.13 -42.06
C ARG A 132 -22.26 -0.60 -42.59
N LYS A 133 -23.05 0.15 -41.81
CA LYS A 133 -24.14 0.98 -42.34
C LYS A 133 -23.54 2.27 -42.92
N LYS A 134 -22.74 2.15 -43.98
CA LYS A 134 -22.45 3.29 -44.85
C LYS A 134 -23.80 3.74 -45.43
N MET A 135 -24.25 4.92 -45.03
CA MET A 135 -25.35 5.61 -45.69
C MET A 135 -24.96 5.72 -47.17
N LYS A 136 -25.65 4.98 -48.03
CA LYS A 136 -25.44 5.09 -49.49
C LYS A 136 -25.95 6.48 -49.87
N PHE A 137 -25.05 7.34 -50.33
CA PHE A 137 -25.39 8.66 -50.83
C PHE A 137 -26.38 8.49 -52.00
N LEU A 138 -27.65 8.83 -51.78
CA LEU A 138 -28.68 8.77 -52.81
C LEU A 138 -28.57 10.08 -53.59
N LYS A 139 -28.06 10.01 -54.83
CA LYS A 139 -28.02 11.19 -55.70
C LYS A 139 -29.46 11.66 -55.96
N PRO A 140 -29.73 12.97 -55.93
CA PRO A 140 -31.04 13.51 -56.29
C PRO A 140 -31.36 13.14 -57.75
N LYS A 141 -32.62 12.79 -58.01
CA LYS A 141 -33.12 12.59 -59.36
C LYS A 141 -33.27 13.97 -60.01
N GLU A 142 -32.70 14.13 -61.20
CA GLU A 142 -33.02 15.26 -62.06
C GLU A 142 -34.32 14.94 -62.79
N GLU A 143 -35.37 15.70 -62.44
CA GLU A 143 -36.46 16.24 -63.28
C GLU A 143 -37.51 16.91 -62.36
#